data_AF-U5S1I7-F1
#
_entry.id   AF-U5S1I7-F1
#
_cell.length_a   1.000
_cell.length_b   1.000
_cell.length_c   1.000
_cell.angle_alpha   90.00
_cell.angle_beta   90.00
_cell.angle_gamma   90.00
#
_symmetry.space_group_name_H-M   'P 1'
#
loop_
_entity.id
_entity.type
_entity.pdbx_description
1 polymer ?
#
loop_
_entity_poly.entity_id
_entity_poly.type
_entity_poly.pdbx_seq_one_letter_code
_entity_poly.pdbx_strand_id
1 'polypeptide(L)'
;PEENSKTLRAALVHLGAYQVAFLPLDAKTKKLILSYGTMSTPILQSGAREIVFEDVDKGYETTTKIVIPNKCKWAIVYTVAQSNELSRRTTTPLGVAGFARGYSDLIIMEGFTQQFLKGLGYQGLAGNTFNAMVTGFG
;
A
#
# COMPACT_ATOMS: atom_id res chain seq x y z
N PRO A 1 9.74 18.22 3.07
CA PRO A 1 9.63 16.74 3.23
C PRO A 1 9.34 16.30 4.66
N GLU A 2 10.07 16.83 5.64
CA GLU A 2 9.94 16.46 7.06
C GLU A 2 8.61 16.91 7.70
N GLU A 3 8.11 18.10 7.33
CA GLU A 3 6.83 18.61 7.83
C GLU A 3 5.63 17.83 7.26
N ASN A 4 5.67 17.50 5.96
CA ASN A 4 4.64 16.68 5.33
C ASN A 4 4.63 15.25 5.87
N SER A 5 5.79 14.69 6.23
CA SER A 5 5.85 13.35 6.85
C SER A 5 5.35 13.34 8.29
N LYS A 6 5.59 14.41 9.07
CA LYS A 6 4.97 14.61 10.40
C LYS A 6 3.45 14.70 10.29
N THR A 7 2.95 15.47 9.34
CA THR A 7 1.51 15.63 9.10
C THR A 7 0.86 14.32 8.65
N LEU A 8 1.49 13.61 7.70
CA LEU A 8 0.98 12.31 7.26
C LEU A 8 0.99 11.27 8.39
N ARG A 9 2.05 11.24 9.20
CA ARG A 9 2.12 10.36 10.38
C ARG A 9 0.95 10.65 11.33
N ALA A 10 0.68 11.92 11.63
CA ALA A 10 -0.45 12.30 12.48
C ALA A 10 -1.79 11.86 11.88
N ALA A 11 -1.99 12.04 10.58
CA ALA A 11 -3.20 11.58 9.89
C ALA A 11 -3.36 10.06 9.95
N LEU A 12 -2.30 9.30 9.67
CA LEU A 12 -2.32 7.83 9.73
C LEU A 12 -2.59 7.30 11.14
N VAL A 13 -1.97 7.89 12.16
CA VAL A 13 -2.23 7.54 13.57
C VAL A 13 -3.68 7.84 13.94
N HIS A 14 -4.22 8.98 13.50
CA HIS A 14 -5.63 9.32 13.70
C HIS A 14 -6.57 8.30 13.04
N LEU A 15 -6.19 7.76 11.87
CA LEU A 15 -6.93 6.73 11.15
C LEU A 15 -6.76 5.31 11.74
N GLY A 16 -5.96 5.13 12.80
CA GLY A 16 -5.80 3.85 13.50
C GLY A 16 -4.49 3.11 13.20
N ALA A 17 -3.51 3.74 12.54
CA ALA A 17 -2.18 3.15 12.40
C ALA A 17 -1.49 3.04 13.76
N TYR A 18 -1.00 1.84 14.10
CA TYR A 18 -0.26 1.61 15.34
C TYR A 18 1.19 2.13 15.22
N GLN A 19 1.84 1.84 14.11
CA GLN A 19 3.17 2.36 13.78
C GLN A 19 3.19 2.89 12.35
N VAL A 20 4.01 3.89 12.11
CA VAL A 20 4.23 4.50 10.79
C VAL A 20 5.73 4.71 10.58
N ALA A 21 6.22 4.37 9.40
CA ALA A 21 7.58 4.56 8.94
C ALA A 21 7.59 5.03 7.49
N PHE A 22 8.65 5.75 7.14
CA PHE A 22 8.90 6.26 5.80
C PHE A 22 10.26 5.73 5.36
N LEU A 23 10.30 4.99 4.26
CA LEU A 23 11.53 4.46 3.70
C LEU A 23 11.81 5.11 2.34
N PRO A 24 13.05 5.49 2.03
CA PRO A 24 13.40 5.94 0.69
C PRO A 24 13.27 4.77 -0.30
N LEU A 25 12.75 5.03 -1.50
CA LEU A 25 12.73 4.10 -2.64
C LEU A 25 14.02 4.25 -3.46
N ASP A 26 15.10 3.69 -2.92
CA ASP A 26 16.41 3.56 -3.53
C ASP A 26 16.59 2.25 -4.34
N ALA A 27 17.79 2.05 -4.91
CA ALA A 27 18.09 0.86 -5.72
C ALA A 27 17.98 -0.48 -4.96
N LYS A 28 18.01 -0.49 -3.62
CA LYS A 28 17.88 -1.71 -2.81
C LYS A 28 16.42 -1.97 -2.46
N THR A 29 15.74 -0.95 -1.97
CA THR A 29 14.32 -1.00 -1.56
C THR A 29 13.38 -1.20 -2.74
N LYS A 30 13.71 -0.68 -3.93
CA LYS A 30 12.96 -1.00 -5.16
C LYS A 30 12.93 -2.49 -5.49
N LYS A 31 13.95 -3.27 -5.07
CA LYS A 31 13.97 -4.74 -5.26
C LYS A 31 12.98 -5.48 -4.35
N LEU A 32 12.39 -4.80 -3.38
CA LEU A 32 11.34 -5.35 -2.50
C LEU A 32 9.95 -5.24 -3.13
N ILE A 33 9.82 -4.52 -4.24
CA ILE A 33 8.60 -4.46 -5.03
C ILE A 33 8.61 -5.64 -6.00
N LEU A 34 7.47 -6.33 -6.13
CA LEU A 34 7.33 -7.46 -7.03
C LEU A 34 7.65 -7.05 -8.47
N SER A 35 8.34 -7.91 -9.23
CA SER A 35 8.61 -7.66 -10.66
C SER A 35 7.36 -7.75 -11.53
N TYR A 36 6.33 -8.46 -11.05
CA TYR A 36 5.06 -8.63 -11.75
C TYR A 36 3.89 -8.47 -10.79
N GLY A 37 2.88 -7.72 -11.21
CA GLY A 37 1.60 -7.62 -10.53
C GLY A 37 0.72 -8.82 -10.93
N THR A 38 0.27 -9.58 -9.94
CA THR A 38 -0.70 -10.67 -10.14
C THR A 38 -2.11 -10.12 -10.18
N MET A 39 -2.79 -10.24 -11.32
CA MET A 39 -4.25 -10.13 -11.39
C MET A 39 -4.83 -11.38 -12.02
N SER A 40 -4.53 -12.57 -11.45
CA SER A 40 -5.32 -13.76 -11.72
C SER A 40 -6.37 -13.90 -10.63
N THR A 41 -7.48 -13.18 -10.76
CA THR A 41 -8.73 -13.63 -10.12
C THR A 41 -9.54 -14.38 -11.18
N PRO A 42 -10.45 -15.30 -10.82
CA PRO A 42 -11.31 -15.98 -11.79
C PRO A 42 -12.12 -15.03 -12.70
N ILE A 43 -12.27 -13.76 -12.31
CA ILE A 43 -13.04 -12.72 -13.00
C ILE A 43 -12.15 -11.88 -13.94
N LEU A 44 -10.84 -11.81 -13.70
CA LEU A 44 -9.90 -11.03 -14.49
C LEU A 44 -8.84 -11.98 -15.05
N GLN A 45 -9.06 -12.48 -16.28
CA GLN A 45 -8.08 -13.25 -17.06
C GLN A 45 -6.99 -12.33 -17.65
N SER A 46 -6.41 -11.45 -16.86
CA SER A 46 -5.25 -10.66 -17.30
C SER A 46 -4.00 -11.38 -16.82
N GLY A 47 -3.13 -11.77 -17.75
CA GLY A 47 -1.80 -12.30 -17.42
C GLY A 47 -1.03 -11.36 -16.50
N ALA A 48 0.01 -11.90 -15.86
CA ALA A 48 0.91 -11.13 -15.00
C ALA A 48 1.44 -9.89 -15.76
N ARG A 49 1.27 -8.70 -15.18
CA ARG A 49 1.73 -7.43 -15.77
C ARG A 49 3.05 -7.04 -15.14
N GLU A 50 4.03 -6.67 -15.95
CA GLU A 50 5.34 -6.27 -15.46
C GLU A 50 5.24 -4.95 -14.68
N ILE A 51 5.85 -4.88 -13.50
CA ILE A 51 5.94 -3.63 -12.72
C ILE A 51 7.28 -2.97 -13.08
N VAL A 52 7.22 -1.78 -13.67
CA VAL A 52 8.39 -1.04 -14.14
C VAL A 52 8.44 0.36 -13.55
N PHE A 53 9.66 0.91 -13.48
CA PHE A 53 9.88 2.29 -13.07
C PHE A 53 10.23 3.16 -14.27
N GLU A 54 9.50 4.27 -14.46
CA GLU A 54 9.70 5.17 -15.60
C GLU A 54 9.75 6.65 -15.16
N ASP A 55 10.38 7.49 -15.97
CA ASP A 55 10.42 8.95 -15.79
C ASP A 55 9.14 9.59 -16.34
N VAL A 56 8.03 9.37 -15.63
CA VAL A 56 6.70 9.90 -15.97
C VAL A 56 6.08 10.67 -14.81
N ASP A 57 5.08 11.49 -15.09
CA ASP A 57 4.43 12.31 -14.06
C ASP A 57 3.37 11.58 -13.25
N LYS A 58 2.73 10.55 -13.77
CA LYS A 58 1.70 9.81 -13.04
C LYS A 58 1.89 8.33 -13.26
N GLY A 59 1.55 7.57 -12.23
CA GLY A 59 1.51 6.12 -12.35
C GLY A 59 0.34 5.76 -13.26
N TYR A 60 0.55 4.75 -14.09
CA TYR A 60 -0.48 4.28 -15.01
C TYR A 60 -0.35 2.77 -15.20
N GLU A 61 -1.42 2.16 -15.69
CA GLU A 61 -1.46 0.74 -16.01
C GLU A 61 -1.85 0.57 -17.47
N THR A 62 -1.26 -0.43 -18.12
CA THR A 62 -1.67 -0.91 -19.44
C THR A 62 -2.12 -2.37 -19.33
N THR A 63 -2.42 -2.98 -20.47
CA THR A 63 -2.65 -4.43 -20.57
C THR A 63 -1.40 -5.26 -20.30
N THR A 64 -0.20 -4.68 -20.39
CA THR A 64 1.09 -5.40 -20.30
C THR A 64 1.95 -5.01 -19.11
N LYS A 65 1.82 -3.77 -18.60
CA LYS A 65 2.68 -3.24 -17.54
C LYS A 65 1.94 -2.35 -16.54
N ILE A 66 2.52 -2.20 -15.36
CA ILE A 66 2.16 -1.27 -14.30
C ILE A 66 3.36 -0.36 -14.10
N VAL A 67 3.17 0.95 -14.18
CA VAL A 67 4.27 1.92 -14.14
C VAL A 67 4.26 2.70 -12.84
N ILE A 68 5.37 2.64 -12.12
CA ILE A 68 5.67 3.45 -10.94
C ILE A 68 6.59 4.60 -11.36
N PRO A 69 6.22 5.88 -11.18
CA PRO A 69 7.08 7.00 -11.48
C PRO A 69 8.38 6.99 -10.67
N ASN A 70 9.52 7.29 -11.28
CA ASN A 70 10.79 7.47 -10.57
C ASN A 70 10.76 8.64 -9.57
N LYS A 71 9.84 9.59 -9.73
CA LYS A 71 9.62 10.66 -8.75
C LYS A 71 8.99 10.19 -7.45
N CYS A 72 8.37 8.99 -7.41
CA CYS A 72 7.94 8.36 -6.17
C CYS A 72 9.16 7.91 -5.37
N LYS A 73 9.62 8.77 -4.45
CA LYS A 73 10.87 8.59 -3.71
C LYS A 73 10.67 7.92 -2.35
N TRP A 74 9.43 7.75 -1.90
CA TRP A 74 9.13 7.30 -0.55
C TRP A 74 8.13 6.16 -0.55
N ALA A 75 8.45 5.15 0.24
CA ALA A 75 7.58 4.07 0.69
C ALA A 75 7.01 4.43 2.05
N ILE A 76 5.68 4.45 2.18
CA ILE A 76 4.99 4.64 3.45
C ILE A 76 4.60 3.25 3.96
N VAL A 77 5.09 2.90 5.16
CA VAL A 77 4.82 1.63 5.81
C VAL A 77 4.10 1.90 7.12
N TYR A 78 2.96 1.26 7.32
CA TYR A 78 2.20 1.38 8.56
C TYR A 78 1.62 0.03 8.98
N THR A 79 1.34 -0.11 10.27
CA THR A 79 0.78 -1.33 10.85
C THR A 79 -0.64 -1.09 11.33
N VAL A 80 -1.53 -2.03 11.00
CA VAL A 80 -2.91 -2.10 11.50
C VAL A 80 -2.97 -3.24 12.50
N ALA A 81 -3.29 -2.91 13.76
CA ALA A 81 -3.32 -3.90 14.82
C ALA A 81 -4.57 -4.80 14.70
N GLN A 82 -4.35 -6.11 14.64
CA GLN A 82 -5.43 -7.09 14.80
C GLN A 82 -5.78 -7.27 16.28
N SER A 83 -7.01 -7.69 16.56
CA SER A 83 -7.44 -8.01 17.94
C SER A 83 -6.64 -9.17 18.51
N ASN A 84 -5.87 -8.93 19.58
CA ASN A 84 -5.07 -9.98 20.23
C ASN A 84 -5.94 -11.16 20.68
N GLU A 85 -7.11 -10.87 21.26
CA GLU A 85 -8.05 -11.89 21.72
C GLU A 85 -8.53 -12.80 20.57
N LEU A 86 -8.90 -12.22 19.44
CA LEU A 86 -9.36 -13.02 18.30
C LEU A 86 -8.19 -13.75 17.63
N SER A 87 -7.04 -13.08 17.48
CA SER A 87 -5.83 -13.67 16.89
C SER A 87 -5.28 -14.84 17.71
N ARG A 88 -5.55 -14.94 19.02
CA ARG A 88 -5.21 -16.13 19.83
C ARG A 88 -6.06 -17.35 19.52
N ARG A 89 -7.18 -17.17 18.81
CA ARG A 89 -8.15 -18.21 18.44
C ARG A 89 -8.05 -18.54 16.95
N THR A 90 -6.83 -18.47 16.38
CA THR A 90 -6.53 -18.79 14.97
C THR A 90 -7.21 -20.10 14.56
N THR A 91 -7.62 -20.19 13.29
CA THR A 91 -8.37 -21.30 12.66
C THR A 91 -9.82 -21.49 13.10
N THR A 92 -10.26 -20.87 14.20
CA THR A 92 -11.69 -20.80 14.55
C THR A 92 -12.41 -19.70 13.77
N PRO A 93 -13.75 -19.74 13.62
CA PRO A 93 -14.51 -18.65 13.03
C PRO A 93 -14.25 -17.27 13.68
N LEU A 94 -14.00 -17.25 14.99
CA LEU A 94 -13.65 -16.02 15.71
C LEU A 94 -12.28 -15.47 15.31
N GLY A 95 -11.28 -16.35 15.15
CA GLY A 95 -9.96 -15.96 14.65
C GLY A 95 -10.01 -15.44 13.22
N VAL A 96 -10.80 -16.10 12.36
CA VAL A 96 -11.03 -15.64 10.98
C VAL A 96 -11.70 -14.26 10.94
N ALA A 97 -12.65 -13.99 11.83
CA ALA A 97 -13.28 -12.67 11.93
C ALA A 97 -12.27 -11.56 12.29
N GLY A 98 -11.35 -11.82 13.22
CA GLY A 98 -10.28 -10.88 13.57
C GLY A 98 -9.34 -10.59 12.39
N PHE A 99 -8.96 -11.64 11.65
CA PHE A 99 -8.18 -11.51 10.42
C PHE A 99 -8.90 -10.68 9.36
N ALA A 100 -10.14 -11.04 9.04
CA ALA A 100 -10.93 -10.37 8.01
C ALA A 100 -11.17 -8.88 8.33
N ARG A 101 -11.39 -8.56 9.61
CA ARG A 101 -11.53 -7.18 10.06
C ARG A 101 -10.25 -6.37 9.85
N GLY A 102 -9.09 -6.89 10.27
CA GLY A 102 -7.81 -6.18 10.13
C GLY A 102 -7.47 -5.86 8.66
N TYR A 103 -7.75 -6.79 7.74
CA TYR A 103 -7.57 -6.55 6.31
C TYR A 103 -8.57 -5.55 5.72
N SER A 104 -9.81 -5.54 6.24
CA SER A 104 -10.81 -4.52 5.86
C SER A 104 -10.37 -3.12 6.29
N ASP A 105 -9.87 -2.98 7.52
CA ASP A 105 -9.34 -1.71 8.04
C ASP A 105 -8.13 -1.24 7.23
N LEU A 106 -7.23 -2.16 6.83
CA LEU A 106 -6.08 -1.84 5.98
C LEU A 106 -6.53 -1.25 4.63
N ILE A 107 -7.49 -1.85 3.94
CA ILE A 107 -7.98 -1.34 2.64
C ILE A 107 -8.62 0.05 2.80
N ILE A 108 -9.39 0.25 3.86
CA ILE A 108 -10.02 1.55 4.15
C ILE A 108 -8.94 2.62 4.40
N MET A 109 -7.94 2.30 5.22
CA MET A 109 -6.82 3.20 5.51
C MET A 109 -5.98 3.51 4.27
N GLU A 110 -5.76 2.52 3.40
CA GLU A 110 -5.07 2.70 2.12
C GLU A 110 -5.78 3.75 1.27
N GLY A 111 -7.10 3.63 1.10
CA GLY A 111 -7.91 4.59 0.36
C GLY A 111 -7.84 6.00 0.96
N PHE A 112 -7.98 6.14 2.28
CA PHE A 112 -7.85 7.44 2.95
C PHE A 112 -6.46 8.04 2.77
N THR A 113 -5.42 7.22 2.88
CA THR A 113 -4.03 7.65 2.69
C THR A 113 -3.84 8.21 1.28
N GLN A 114 -4.31 7.51 0.25
CA GLN A 114 -4.22 7.99 -1.12
C GLN A 114 -4.96 9.31 -1.34
N GLN A 115 -6.16 9.47 -0.78
CA GLN A 115 -6.91 10.73 -0.89
C GLN A 115 -6.24 11.87 -0.12
N PHE A 116 -5.67 11.59 1.04
CA PHE A 116 -4.92 12.58 1.82
C PHE A 116 -3.69 13.07 1.06
N LEU A 117 -2.89 12.15 0.49
CA LEU A 117 -1.73 12.50 -0.34
C LEU A 117 -2.14 13.31 -1.57
N LYS A 118 -3.27 12.94 -2.20
CA LYS A 118 -3.86 13.70 -3.32
C LYS A 118 -4.24 15.13 -2.91
N GLY A 119 -4.81 15.31 -1.71
CA GLY A 119 -5.13 16.64 -1.16
C GLY A 119 -3.89 17.51 -0.93
N LEU A 120 -2.75 16.89 -0.62
CA LEU A 120 -1.44 17.56 -0.50
C LEU A 120 -0.75 17.80 -1.86
N GLY A 121 -1.38 17.42 -2.98
CA GLY A 121 -0.84 17.60 -4.33
C GLY A 121 0.10 16.49 -4.80
N TYR A 122 0.14 15.35 -4.10
CA TYR A 122 1.00 14.23 -4.44
C TYR A 122 0.21 13.01 -4.89
N GLN A 123 0.89 12.08 -5.55
CA GLN A 123 0.29 10.80 -5.92
C GLN A 123 0.63 9.74 -4.88
N GLY A 124 -0.39 9.05 -4.36
CA GLY A 124 -0.22 7.82 -3.60
C GLY A 124 -0.51 6.60 -4.48
N LEU A 125 0.49 5.77 -4.73
CA LEU A 125 0.30 4.48 -5.41
C LEU A 125 0.16 3.41 -4.35
N ALA A 126 -0.87 2.58 -4.41
CA ALA A 126 -1.09 1.52 -3.44
C ALA A 126 -1.70 0.32 -4.13
N GLY A 127 -1.61 -0.85 -3.52
CA GLY A 127 -1.93 -2.11 -4.17
C GLY A 127 -2.56 -3.03 -3.18
N ASN A 128 -3.83 -3.29 -3.46
CA ASN A 128 -4.72 -4.21 -2.79
C ASN A 128 -3.97 -5.31 -2.03
N THR A 129 -4.44 -5.60 -0.81
CA THR A 129 -4.01 -6.61 0.17
C THR A 129 -3.52 -7.99 -0.33
N PHE A 130 -3.75 -8.36 -1.59
CA PHE A 130 -3.23 -9.58 -2.23
C PHE A 130 -1.94 -9.38 -3.03
N ASN A 131 -1.53 -8.14 -3.31
CA ASN A 131 -0.42 -7.79 -4.20
C ASN A 131 0.67 -6.91 -3.56
N ALA A 132 0.59 -6.66 -2.25
CA ALA A 132 1.62 -5.99 -1.46
C ALA A 132 2.29 -4.81 -2.20
N MET A 133 1.54 -3.80 -2.65
CA MET A 133 2.20 -2.60 -3.16
C MET A 133 2.41 -1.62 -2.01
N VAL A 134 3.67 -1.52 -1.62
CA VAL A 134 4.22 -0.48 -0.76
C VAL A 134 3.74 0.88 -1.26
N THR A 135 3.12 1.68 -0.39
CA THR A 135 2.56 2.95 -0.83
C THR A 135 3.67 3.91 -1.22
N GLY A 136 3.85 4.12 -2.53
CA GLY A 136 4.83 5.03 -3.11
C GLY A 136 4.29 6.45 -3.18
N PHE A 137 5.05 7.46 -2.74
CA PHE A 137 4.67 8.88 -2.79
C PHE A 137 5.74 9.76 -3.42
N GLY A 138 5.31 10.66 -4.32
CA GLY A 138 6.12 11.70 -4.96
C GLY A 138 5.36 12.48 -6.03
#